data_AF-A0A1V4ZED7-F1
#
_entry.id   AF-A0A1V4ZED7-F1
#
_cell.length_a   1.000
_cell.length_b   1.000
_cell.length_c   1.000
_cell.angle_alpha   90.00
_cell.angle_beta   90.00
_cell.angle_gamma   90.00
#
_symmetry.space_group_name_H-M   'P 1'
#
loop_
_entity.id
_entity.type
_entity.pdbx_description
1 polymer ?
#
loop_
_entity_poly.entity_id
_entity_poly.type
_entity_poly.pdbx_seq_one_letter_code
_entity_poly.pdbx_strand_id
1 'polypeptide(L)' 'MVSPEERYSLIIEKLRGRALTTIELEDLLAEEGVRCPDDLARTLNVMRRKGLIKGKVSTERGGWVWWVEG' A
#
# COMPACT_ATOMS: atom_id res chain seq x y z
N MET A 1 15.42 -11.95 -0.14
CA MET A 1 15.44 -10.48 -0.03
C MET A 1 14.59 -9.98 -1.19
N VAL A 2 13.36 -9.51 -0.93
CA VAL A 2 12.47 -9.04 -2.00
C VAL A 2 12.97 -7.68 -2.45
N SER A 3 13.24 -7.50 -3.75
CA SER A 3 13.67 -6.22 -4.30
C SER A 3 12.58 -5.15 -4.12
N PRO A 4 12.94 -3.86 -3.97
CA PRO A 4 11.98 -2.78 -3.77
C PRO A 4 10.94 -2.65 -4.91
N GLU A 5 11.29 -3.08 -6.12
CA GLU A 5 10.41 -3.08 -7.29
C GLU A 5 9.32 -4.16 -7.21
N GLU A 6 9.68 -5.40 -6.87
CA GLU A 6 8.75 -6.51 -6.63
C GLU A 6 7.72 -6.14 -5.54
N ARG A 7 8.18 -5.46 -4.49
CA ARG A 7 7.30 -4.95 -3.44
C ARG A 7 6.29 -3.92 -3.95
N TYR A 8 6.70 -3.01 -4.83
CA TYR A 8 5.79 -2.02 -5.41
C TYR A 8 4.75 -2.67 -6.30
N SER A 9 5.14 -3.64 -7.12
CA SER A 9 4.21 -4.40 -7.97
C SER A 9 3.15 -5.11 -7.13
N LEU A 10 3.55 -5.77 -6.03
CA LEU A 10 2.61 -6.45 -5.14
C LEU A 10 1.63 -5.47 -4.48
N ILE A 11 2.11 -4.32 -3.98
CA ILE A 11 1.25 -3.29 -3.40
C ILE A 11 0.25 -2.77 -4.43
N ILE A 12 0.70 -2.47 -5.66
CA ILE A 12 -0.16 -2.00 -6.74
C ILE A 12 -1.22 -3.04 -7.07
N GLU A 13 -0.85 -4.32 -7.13
CA GLU A 13 -1.78 -5.41 -7.39
C GLU A 13 -2.85 -5.52 -6.30
N LYS A 14 -2.47 -5.46 -5.02
CA LYS A 14 -3.43 -5.49 -3.92
C LYS A 14 -4.35 -4.26 -3.93
N LEU A 15 -3.87 -3.10 -4.36
CA LEU A 15 -4.64 -1.86 -4.49
C LEU A 15 -5.43 -1.73 -5.80
N ARG A 16 -5.26 -2.66 -6.75
CA ARG A 16 -5.97 -2.61 -8.03
C ARG A 16 -7.45 -2.91 -7.81
N GLY A 17 -8.31 -1.97 -8.21
CA GLY A 17 -9.77 -2.12 -8.12
C GLY A 17 -10.36 -1.97 -6.72
N ARG A 18 -9.57 -1.61 -5.70
CA ARG A 18 -10.06 -1.38 -4.34
C ARG A 18 -9.24 -0.34 -3.59
N ALA A 19 -9.89 0.34 -2.65
CA ALA A 19 -9.25 1.32 -1.79
C ALA A 19 -9.05 0.74 -0.38
N LEU A 20 -7.80 0.64 0.07
CA LEU A 20 -7.44 -0.04 1.32
C LEU A 20 -6.78 0.93 2.30
N THR A 21 -7.03 0.72 3.59
CA THR A 21 -6.25 1.38 4.63
C THR A 21 -4.84 0.79 4.71
N THR A 22 -3.93 1.48 5.38
CA THR A 22 -2.59 0.93 5.67
C THR A 22 -2.68 -0.41 6.41
N ILE A 23 -3.61 -0.55 7.35
CA ILE A 23 -3.79 -1.75 8.17
C ILE A 23 -4.30 -2.91 7.32
N GLU A 24 -5.34 -2.70 6.51
CA GLU A 24 -5.85 -3.74 5.60
C GLU A 24 -4.80 -4.19 4.59
N LEU A 25 -4.00 -3.25 4.08
CA LEU A 25 -2.95 -3.62 3.14
C LEU A 25 -1.82 -4.40 3.84
N GLU A 26 -1.47 -4.05 5.08
CA GLU A 26 -0.49 -4.79 5.87
C GLU A 26 -0.93 -6.23 6.11
N ASP A 27 -2.21 -6.43 6.47
CA ASP A 27 -2.82 -7.74 6.67
C ASP A 27 -2.74 -8.60 5.39
N LEU A 28 -3.18 -8.06 4.25
CA LEU A 28 -3.11 -8.75 2.95
C LEU A 28 -1.69 -9.10 2.51
N LEU A 29 -0.70 -8.26 2.85
CA LEU A 29 0.70 -8.53 2.55
C LEU A 29 1.29 -9.59 3.50
N ALA A 30 0.86 -9.60 4.76
CA ALA A 30 1.26 -10.59 5.74
C ALA A 30 0.72 -11.99 5.39
N GLU A 31 -0.52 -12.08 4.89
CA GLU A 31 -1.12 -13.34 4.40
C GLU A 31 -0.30 -13.98 3.27
N GLU A 32 0.32 -13.15 2.41
CA GLU A 32 1.19 -13.59 1.30
C GLU A 32 2.63 -13.90 1.75
N GLY A 33 2.89 -13.89 3.06
CA GLY A 33 4.22 -14.11 3.63
C GLY A 33 5.19 -12.95 3.41
N VAL A 34 4.71 -11.80 2.94
CA VAL A 34 5.52 -10.59 2.72
C VAL A 34 5.59 -9.79 4.01
N ARG A 35 6.54 -10.16 4.85
CA ARG A 35 6.88 -9.39 6.03
C ARG A 35 7.58 -8.11 5.60
N CYS A 36 6.87 -6.99 5.59
CA CYS A 36 7.48 -5.70 5.30
C CYS A 36 8.44 -5.33 6.43
N PRO A 37 9.76 -5.22 6.19
CA PRO A 37 10.73 -4.88 7.23
C PRO A 37 10.81 -3.36 7.49
N ASP A 38 9.96 -2.57 6.84
CA ASP A 38 9.94 -1.11 6.92
C ASP A 38 8.49 -0.64 7.02
N ASP A 39 8.31 0.51 7.64
CA ASP A 39 7.03 1.15 7.88
C ASP A 39 6.22 1.26 6.56
N LEU A 40 5.17 0.43 6.41
CA LEU A 40 4.37 0.35 5.19
C LEU A 40 3.79 1.73 4.82
N ALA A 41 3.40 2.53 5.82
CA ALA A 41 2.92 3.89 5.61
C ALA A 41 3.98 4.81 4.97
N ARG A 42 5.26 4.65 5.34
CA ARG A 42 6.37 5.39 4.70
C ARG A 42 6.53 4.96 3.25
N THR A 43 6.48 3.66 2.99
CA THR A 43 6.56 3.10 1.63
C THR A 43 5.43 3.63 0.74
N LEU A 44 4.20 3.60 1.24
CA LEU A 44 3.03 4.11 0.52
C LEU A 44 3.13 5.61 0.24
N ASN A 45 3.66 6.39 1.19
CA ASN A 45 3.93 7.80 0.95
C ASN A 45 4.99 8.03 -0.14
N VAL A 46 6.04 7.21 -0.19
CA VAL A 46 7.03 7.27 -1.29
C VAL A 46 6.38 6.94 -2.63
N MET A 47 5.57 5.87 -2.71
CA MET A 47 4.86 5.48 -3.92
C MET A 47 3.86 6.57 -4.38
N ARG A 48 3.14 7.19 -3.44
CA ARG A 48 2.25 8.32 -3.71
C ARG A 48 3.02 9.52 -4.26
N ARG A 49 4.17 9.88 -3.67
CA ARG A 49 5.01 10.97 -4.17
C ARG A 49 5.58 10.70 -5.56
N LYS A 50 5.81 9.43 -5.89
CA LYS A 50 6.22 8.98 -7.23
C LYS A 50 5.06 8.92 -8.24
N GLY A 51 3.81 9.13 -7.82
CA GLY A 51 2.63 9.06 -8.68
C GLY A 51 2.15 7.64 -9.01
N LEU A 52 2.70 6.61 -8.35
CA LEU A 52 2.35 5.20 -8.59
C LEU A 52 0.99 4.82 -7.99
N ILE A 53 0.63 5.47 -6.89
CA ILE A 53 -0.63 5.26 -6.17
C ILE A 53 -1.20 6.61 -5.74
N LYS A 54 -2.47 6.62 -5.37
CA LYS A 54 -3.13 7.72 -4.69
C LYS A 54 -3.37 7.37 -3.24
N GLY A 55 -3.50 8.42 -2.43
CA GLY A 55 -3.79 8.29 -1.01
C GLY A 55 -4.47 9.54 -0.49
N LYS A 56 -5.47 9.34 0.37
CA LYS A 56 -6.17 10.40 1.10
C LYS A 56 -6.37 9.98 2.55
N VAL A 57 -6.41 10.97 3.44
CA VAL A 57 -6.90 10.75 4.79
C VAL A 57 -8.41 10.57 4.72
N SER A 58 -8.92 9.50 5.31
CA SER A 58 -10.34 9.24 5.50
C SER A 58 -10.61 9.24 7.00
N THR A 59 -11.40 10.21 7.44
CA THR A 59 -11.87 10.29 8.83
C THR A 59 -12.85 9.16 9.15
N GLU A 60 -13.68 8.76 8.18
CA GLU A 60 -14.63 7.64 8.30
C GLU A 60 -13.92 6.31 8.57
N ARG A 61 -12.76 6.08 7.93
CA ARG A 61 -11.96 4.87 8.13
C ARG A 61 -10.86 5.04 9.19
N GLY A 62 -10.79 6.20 9.85
CA GLY A 62 -9.83 6.48 10.91
C GLY A 62 -8.36 6.50 10.48
N GLY A 63 -8.05 6.82 9.22
CA GLY A 63 -6.66 6.76 8.74
C GLY A 63 -6.46 7.06 7.27
N TRP A 64 -5.27 6.73 6.76
CA TRP A 64 -4.97 6.84 5.33
C TRP A 64 -5.61 5.70 4.55
N VAL A 65 -6.23 6.05 3.42
CA VAL A 65 -6.75 5.11 2.42
C VAL A 65 -5.96 5.31 1.14
N TRP A 66 -5.55 4.20 0.54
CA TRP A 66 -4.69 4.11 -0.63
C TRP A 66 -5.42 3.37 -1.75
N TRP A 67 -5.17 3.77 -3.00
CA TRP A 67 -5.72 3.10 -4.18
C TRP A 67 -4.86 3.39 -5.41
N VAL A 68 -5.04 2.62 -6.47
CA VAL A 68 -4.45 2.88 -7.79
C VAL A 68 -5.52 3.50 -8.69
N GLU A 69 -5.21 4.60 -9.37
CA GLU A 69 -6.02 5.06 -10.49
C GLU A 69 -5.60 4.27 -11.74
N GLY A 70 -6.57 3.60 -12.36
CA GLY A 70 -6.40 2.85 -13.60
C GLY A 70 -6.88 3.68 -14.78
#